data_AF-A0AAD4Y6Z7-F1
#
_entry.id   AF-A0AAD4Y6Z7-F1
#
_cell.length_a   1.000
_cell.length_b   1.000
_cell.length_c   1.000
_cell.angle_alpha   90.00
_cell.angle_beta   90.00
_cell.angle_gamma   90.00
#
_symmetry.space_group_name_H-M   'P 1'
#
loop_
_entity.id
_entity.type
_entity.pdbx_description
1 polymer ?
#
loop_
_entity_poly.entity_id
_entity_poly.type
_entity_poly.pdbx_seq_one_letter_code
_entity_poly.pdbx_strand_id
1 'polypeptide(L)'
;MRGFTFLCLSPLQCPFCFLRKEGLSKCGRCKQAFYCNVECQREDWPMHKLECSPMVVFGENWNPSETVRLTARILAKQVRNWEQVQVYLDKLDNEKRDLIQSDIAALHHFYSKHLEFPDNDSLVVLFAQVNCNGFTIEDEELSHLGSAIFPDVALMNHSCCPNVIVTYKGTLAEVRAVQEIHPGEEVFTSYIDLLYPTEDRNDRLRDSYFFTCECQECTTKDKDKAKVEIRKLNDPPKAETIRDMVRYARNVIEEFRRAKHYKYILCNLPGLTGGLLEICELSQEKMSCVFEDTNVYMLHMMYQAMGVCLYMQDWEGALRYGQKIIQPYSKHYPLYSLNVASMWLKLGRLYMGLENKAAGERALKK
;
A
#
# COMPACT_ATOMS: atom_id res chain seq x y z
N MET A 1 -6.79 16.74 -7.71
CA MET A 1 -6.42 17.85 -6.80
C MET A 1 -4.99 17.66 -6.32
N ARG A 2 -4.17 18.72 -6.23
CA ARG A 2 -2.75 18.58 -5.81
C ARG A 2 -2.72 18.30 -4.31
N GLY A 3 -2.17 17.16 -3.92
CA GLY A 3 -2.12 16.72 -2.53
C GLY A 3 -0.91 17.26 -1.78
N PHE A 4 -0.90 17.03 -0.47
CA PHE A 4 0.27 17.20 0.38
C PHE A 4 1.08 15.94 0.30
N THR A 5 2.18 15.94 -0.44
CA THR A 5 2.91 14.71 -0.75
C THR A 5 4.21 14.62 0.02
N PHE A 6 4.47 13.42 0.50
CA PHE A 6 5.74 12.93 0.97
C PHE A 6 6.18 11.80 0.01
N LEU A 7 7.47 11.77 -0.33
CA LEU A 7 8.04 10.73 -1.20
C LEU A 7 9.07 9.94 -0.42
N CYS A 8 8.99 8.60 -0.47
CA CYS A 8 10.11 7.75 -0.10
C CYS A 8 11.31 8.11 -0.98
N LEU A 9 12.38 8.65 -0.38
CA LEU A 9 13.52 9.21 -1.11
C LEU A 9 14.11 8.15 -2.05
N SER A 10 13.93 8.34 -3.36
CA SER A 10 14.42 7.45 -4.41
C SER A 10 15.31 8.22 -5.37
N PRO A 11 16.46 7.65 -5.80
CA PRO A 11 17.37 8.31 -6.72
C PRO A 11 16.78 8.50 -8.13
N LEU A 12 15.66 7.84 -8.43
CA LEU A 12 14.99 7.90 -9.74
C LEU A 12 13.75 8.79 -9.75
N GLN A 13 13.42 9.42 -8.62
CA GLN A 13 12.12 10.03 -8.41
C GLN A 13 12.26 11.43 -7.82
N CYS A 14 11.76 12.45 -8.53
CA CYS A 14 11.81 13.81 -8.01
C CYS A 14 10.79 14.00 -6.86
N PRO A 15 11.19 14.44 -5.65
CA PRO A 15 10.29 14.57 -4.51
C PRO A 15 9.31 15.73 -4.64
N PHE A 16 9.58 16.68 -5.55
CA PHE A 16 8.70 17.81 -5.82
C PHE A 16 7.53 17.45 -6.74
N CYS A 17 7.85 16.99 -7.95
CA CYS A 17 6.85 16.78 -9.01
C CYS A 17 6.46 15.31 -9.22
N PHE A 18 7.15 14.38 -8.55
CA PHE A 18 6.95 12.95 -8.71
C PHE A 18 7.14 12.47 -10.16
N LEU A 19 8.01 13.15 -10.93
CA LEU A 19 8.50 12.60 -12.20
C LEU A 19 9.61 11.57 -11.98
N ARG A 20 9.40 10.36 -12.50
CA ARG A 20 10.41 9.30 -12.58
C ARG A 20 11.35 9.58 -13.75
N LYS A 21 12.65 9.73 -13.50
CA LYS A 21 13.65 10.04 -14.55
C LYS A 21 15.05 9.63 -14.10
N GLU A 22 15.88 9.20 -15.04
CA GLU A 22 17.33 9.11 -14.83
C GLU A 22 18.01 10.49 -14.85
N GLY A 23 19.21 10.58 -14.26
CA GLY A 23 20.01 11.80 -14.29
C GLY A 23 19.42 12.96 -13.48
N LEU A 24 18.77 12.67 -12.35
CA LEU A 24 18.29 13.71 -11.43
C LEU A 24 19.47 14.41 -10.73
N SER A 25 19.31 15.73 -10.52
CA SER A 25 20.26 16.59 -9.83
C SER A 25 20.17 16.40 -8.32
N LYS A 26 21.29 16.02 -7.70
CA LYS A 26 21.36 15.75 -6.25
C LYS A 26 21.50 17.03 -5.43
N CYS A 27 20.80 17.10 -4.30
CA CYS A 27 20.98 18.17 -3.32
C CYS A 27 22.43 18.20 -2.81
N GLY A 28 23.12 19.33 -2.98
CA GLY A 28 24.54 19.46 -2.62
C GLY A 28 24.84 19.29 -1.13
N ARG A 29 23.86 19.53 -0.25
CA ARG A 29 24.03 19.46 1.21
C ARG A 29 23.82 18.04 1.74
N CYS A 30 22.59 17.52 1.66
CA CYS A 30 22.24 16.23 2.26
C CYS A 30 22.63 15.03 1.41
N LYS A 31 22.78 15.23 0.08
CA LYS A 31 23.04 14.16 -0.90
C LYS A 31 21.96 13.06 -0.96
N GLN A 32 20.81 13.26 -0.32
CA GLN A 32 19.73 12.26 -0.20
C GLN A 32 18.44 12.64 -0.96
N ALA A 33 18.34 13.88 -1.47
CA ALA A 33 17.22 14.33 -2.31
C ALA A 33 17.68 14.59 -3.75
N PHE A 34 16.84 14.23 -4.73
CA PHE A 34 17.18 14.22 -6.15
C PHE A 34 16.09 14.94 -6.96
N TYR A 35 16.42 15.95 -7.75
CA TYR A 35 15.46 16.83 -8.42
C TYR A 35 15.61 16.81 -9.94
N CYS A 36 14.54 17.08 -10.68
CA CYS A 36 14.62 17.19 -12.14
C CYS A 36 15.59 18.29 -12.58
N ASN A 37 15.56 19.42 -11.87
CA ASN A 37 16.32 20.63 -12.15
C ASN A 37 16.34 21.55 -10.89
N VAL A 38 17.02 22.69 -11.01
CA VAL A 38 17.13 23.71 -9.95
C VAL A 38 15.77 24.31 -9.56
N GLU A 39 14.81 24.35 -10.47
CA GLU A 39 13.46 24.86 -10.21
C GLU A 39 12.75 23.93 -9.22
N CYS A 40 12.69 22.62 -9.51
CA CYS A 40 12.10 21.64 -8.60
C CYS A 40 12.77 21.65 -7.21
N GLN A 41 14.10 21.84 -7.16
CA GLN A 41 14.82 21.97 -5.89
C GLN A 41 14.41 23.21 -5.10
N ARG A 42 14.27 24.35 -5.78
CA ARG A 42 13.87 25.61 -5.15
C ARG A 42 12.43 25.55 -4.64
N GLU A 43 11.52 24.99 -5.42
CA GLU A 43 10.11 24.90 -5.07
C GLU A 43 9.85 23.88 -3.94
N ASP A 44 10.65 22.82 -3.82
CA ASP A 44 10.56 21.86 -2.69
C ASP A 44 11.25 22.35 -1.42
N TRP A 45 12.14 23.36 -1.50
CA TRP A 45 12.92 23.83 -0.36
C TRP A 45 12.11 24.14 0.91
N PRO A 46 10.91 24.76 0.85
CA PRO A 46 10.08 24.97 2.03
C PRO A 46 9.75 23.69 2.81
N MET A 47 9.64 22.55 2.13
CA MET A 47 9.42 21.23 2.74
C MET A 47 10.74 20.50 2.98
N HIS A 48 11.65 20.47 2.01
CA HIS A 48 12.93 19.77 2.13
C HIS A 48 13.80 20.32 3.25
N LYS A 49 13.75 21.62 3.56
CA LYS A 49 14.55 22.23 4.64
C LYS A 49 14.28 21.58 6.00
N LEU A 50 13.09 21.03 6.21
CA LEU A 50 12.70 20.31 7.42
C LEU A 50 13.57 19.07 7.66
N GLU A 51 14.06 18.45 6.58
CA GLU A 51 14.79 17.18 6.62
C GLU A 51 16.27 17.34 6.18
N CYS A 52 16.59 18.36 5.37
CA CYS A 52 17.89 18.51 4.72
C CYS A 52 19.06 18.57 5.71
N SER A 53 18.97 19.42 6.73
CA SER A 53 20.01 19.51 7.76
C SER A 53 19.92 18.35 8.78
N PRO A 54 18.73 17.96 9.28
CA PRO A 54 18.60 16.81 10.16
C PRO A 54 19.19 15.51 9.60
N MET A 55 18.95 15.19 8.32
CA MET A 55 19.51 13.99 7.68
C MET A 55 21.05 13.93 7.75
N VAL A 56 21.73 15.09 7.70
CA VAL A 56 23.20 15.15 7.83
C VAL A 56 23.65 15.04 9.28
N VAL A 57 22.91 15.65 10.20
CA VAL A 57 23.26 15.71 11.63
C VAL A 57 23.02 14.36 12.32
N PHE A 58 21.87 13.74 12.07
CA PHE A 58 21.51 12.46 12.68
C PHE A 58 22.15 11.27 11.94
N GLY A 59 22.49 11.42 10.65
CA GLY A 59 23.13 10.36 9.87
C GLY A 59 22.28 9.09 9.86
N GLU A 60 22.88 7.96 10.25
CA GLU A 60 22.20 6.66 10.36
C GLU A 60 21.07 6.64 11.42
N ASN A 61 21.11 7.56 12.40
CA ASN A 61 20.07 7.69 13.40
C ASN A 61 18.84 8.48 12.91
N TRP A 62 18.86 8.98 11.67
CA TRP A 62 17.68 9.61 11.09
C TRP A 62 16.71 8.53 10.60
N ASN A 63 15.65 8.29 11.37
CA ASN A 63 14.68 7.24 11.08
C ASN A 63 13.21 7.63 11.43
N PRO A 64 12.74 8.87 11.18
CA PRO A 64 11.33 9.18 11.38
C PRO A 64 10.43 8.32 10.48
N SER A 65 9.31 7.84 11.03
CA SER A 65 8.29 7.12 10.27
C SER A 65 7.73 7.98 9.14
N GLU A 66 7.23 7.35 8.08
CA GLU A 66 6.62 8.06 6.96
C GLU A 66 5.45 8.95 7.39
N THR A 67 4.63 8.48 8.34
CA THR A 67 3.57 9.25 8.99
C THR A 67 4.12 10.51 9.66
N VAL A 68 5.20 10.40 10.45
CA VAL A 68 5.84 11.57 11.09
C VAL A 68 6.35 12.58 10.06
N ARG A 69 6.95 12.10 8.97
CA ARG A 69 7.45 12.98 7.88
C ARG A 69 6.31 13.74 7.21
N LEU A 70 5.20 13.05 6.92
CA LEU A 70 4.01 13.67 6.33
C LEU A 70 3.39 14.69 7.30
N THR A 71 3.23 14.33 8.58
CA THR A 71 2.69 15.23 9.63
C THR A 71 3.55 16.48 9.79
N ALA A 72 4.88 16.36 9.78
CA ALA A 72 5.79 17.50 9.82
C ALA A 72 5.56 18.48 8.64
N ARG A 73 5.31 17.95 7.43
CA ARG A 73 5.00 18.76 6.24
C ARG A 73 3.62 19.41 6.31
N ILE A 74 2.63 18.75 6.93
CA ILE A 74 1.30 19.32 7.17
C ILE A 74 1.40 20.51 8.11
N LEU A 75 2.11 20.36 9.24
CA LEU A 75 2.36 21.45 10.20
C LEU A 75 3.08 22.63 9.54
N ALA A 76 4.13 22.37 8.75
CA ALA A 76 4.88 23.41 8.05
C ALA A 76 4.04 24.24 7.06
N LYS A 77 2.97 23.67 6.52
CA LYS A 77 2.14 24.30 5.49
C LYS A 77 0.90 25.00 6.06
N GLN A 78 0.62 24.87 7.37
CA GLN A 78 -0.50 25.51 8.09
C GLN A 78 -1.81 25.43 7.29
N VAL A 79 -2.21 24.20 6.93
CA VAL A 79 -3.28 23.95 5.96
C VAL A 79 -4.62 24.54 6.42
N ARG A 80 -5.13 25.51 5.67
CA ARG A 80 -6.53 25.97 5.80
C ARG A 80 -7.48 24.83 5.40
N ASN A 81 -8.58 24.64 6.14
CA ASN A 81 -9.64 23.64 5.95
C ASN A 81 -9.32 22.19 6.36
N TRP A 82 -8.21 21.92 7.04
CA TRP A 82 -7.92 20.59 7.60
C TRP A 82 -8.89 20.17 8.72
N GLU A 83 -9.52 21.15 9.38
CA GLU A 83 -10.49 20.94 10.47
C GLU A 83 -11.77 20.19 10.06
N GLN A 84 -12.05 20.05 8.76
CA GLN A 84 -13.29 19.44 8.26
C GLN A 84 -13.21 17.92 8.07
N VAL A 85 -12.03 17.32 8.28
CA VAL A 85 -11.81 15.89 8.04
C VAL A 85 -12.16 15.09 9.30
N GLN A 86 -13.11 14.16 9.16
CA GLN A 86 -13.68 13.41 10.28
C GLN A 86 -12.68 12.45 10.93
N VAL A 87 -12.76 12.32 12.26
CA VAL A 87 -11.90 11.47 13.09
C VAL A 87 -12.74 10.82 14.18
N TYR A 88 -12.42 9.57 14.52
CA TYR A 88 -13.06 8.83 15.61
C TYR A 88 -12.10 8.65 16.78
N LEU A 89 -11.73 9.75 17.43
CA LEU A 89 -10.77 9.75 18.55
C LEU A 89 -11.24 8.90 19.74
N ASP A 90 -12.55 8.81 19.91
CA ASP A 90 -13.24 7.99 20.91
C ASP A 90 -13.02 6.48 20.68
N LYS A 91 -12.74 6.08 19.44
CA LYS A 91 -12.51 4.67 19.05
C LYS A 91 -11.04 4.25 19.07
N LEU A 92 -10.13 5.15 19.44
CA LEU A 92 -8.71 4.82 19.60
C LEU A 92 -8.51 3.93 20.84
N ASP A 93 -8.04 2.70 20.61
CA ASP A 93 -7.56 1.81 21.66
C ASP A 93 -6.19 2.26 22.21
N ASN A 94 -5.73 1.61 23.30
CA ASN A 94 -4.48 1.97 23.96
C ASN A 94 -3.24 1.73 23.07
N GLU A 95 -3.24 0.67 22.26
CA GLU A 95 -2.13 0.35 21.37
C GLU A 95 -1.94 1.45 20.31
N LYS A 96 -3.03 1.91 19.69
CA LYS A 96 -3.00 3.03 18.74
C LYS A 96 -2.58 4.34 19.40
N ARG A 97 -3.00 4.59 20.64
CA ARG A 97 -2.55 5.78 21.40
C ARG A 97 -1.04 5.73 21.68
N ASP A 98 -0.51 4.58 22.07
CA ASP A 98 0.92 4.40 22.33
C ASP A 98 1.75 4.60 21.05
N LEU A 99 1.28 4.08 19.90
CA LEU A 99 1.89 4.32 18.60
C LEU A 99 1.90 5.81 18.23
N ILE A 100 0.77 6.51 18.42
CA ILE A 100 0.68 7.95 18.18
C ILE A 100 1.63 8.72 19.10
N GLN A 101 1.75 8.34 20.38
CA GLN A 101 2.69 9.00 21.29
C GLN A 101 4.15 8.76 20.88
N SER A 102 4.48 7.57 20.36
CA SER A 102 5.80 7.29 19.79
C SER A 102 6.09 8.19 18.57
N ASP A 103 5.11 8.34 17.67
CA ASP A 103 5.21 9.23 16.51
C ASP A 103 5.34 10.71 16.94
N ILE A 104 4.61 11.15 17.96
CA ILE A 104 4.74 12.51 18.53
C ILE A 104 6.14 12.73 19.09
N ALA A 105 6.69 11.77 19.85
CA ALA A 105 8.05 11.84 20.37
C ALA A 105 9.08 11.94 19.23
N ALA A 106 8.92 11.16 18.16
CA ALA A 106 9.78 11.23 16.98
C ALA A 106 9.63 12.57 16.23
N LEU A 107 8.42 13.11 16.14
CA LEU A 107 8.16 14.42 15.54
C LEU A 107 8.93 15.52 16.28
N HIS A 108 8.83 15.56 17.62
CA HIS A 108 9.63 16.47 18.43
C HIS A 108 11.13 16.24 18.25
N HIS A 109 11.58 14.98 18.30
CA HIS A 109 13.00 14.64 18.21
C HIS A 109 13.64 15.12 16.90
N PHE A 110 13.00 14.89 15.76
CA PHE A 110 13.58 15.17 14.44
C PHE A 110 13.25 16.55 13.87
N TYR A 111 12.13 17.17 14.25
CA TYR A 111 11.59 18.37 13.56
C TYR A 111 11.51 19.65 14.39
N SER A 112 11.95 19.65 15.66
CA SER A 112 11.88 20.83 16.56
C SER A 112 12.58 22.08 16.05
N LYS A 113 13.52 21.96 15.10
CA LYS A 113 14.28 23.11 14.58
C LYS A 113 13.43 24.08 13.74
N HIS A 114 12.38 23.57 13.10
CA HIS A 114 11.66 24.30 12.05
C HIS A 114 10.16 24.39 12.27
N LEU A 115 9.62 23.69 13.27
CA LEU A 115 8.20 23.64 13.55
C LEU A 115 7.90 24.23 14.92
N GLU A 116 6.84 25.02 14.98
CA GLU A 116 6.13 25.32 16.22
C GLU A 116 5.06 24.25 16.39
N PHE A 117 5.10 23.54 17.52
CA PHE A 117 4.16 22.47 17.79
C PHE A 117 2.95 22.99 18.55
N PRO A 118 1.73 22.54 18.20
CA PRO A 118 0.58 22.70 19.08
C PRO A 118 0.73 21.81 20.33
N ASP A 119 -0.24 21.87 21.22
CA ASP A 119 -0.30 20.99 22.39
C ASP A 119 -0.41 19.50 22.02
N ASN A 120 -0.15 18.61 22.99
CA ASN A 120 -0.13 17.16 22.75
C ASN A 120 -1.49 16.64 22.27
N ASP A 121 -2.60 17.14 22.82
CA ASP A 121 -3.95 16.69 22.44
C ASP A 121 -4.22 17.02 20.97
N SER A 122 -3.86 18.24 20.54
CA SER A 122 -3.91 18.66 19.15
C SER A 122 -3.04 17.79 18.22
N LEU A 123 -1.86 17.37 18.67
CA LEU A 123 -1.00 16.45 17.90
C LEU A 123 -1.60 15.04 17.81
N VAL A 124 -2.20 14.53 18.90
CA VAL A 124 -2.91 13.24 18.90
C VAL A 124 -4.05 13.28 17.88
N VAL A 125 -4.82 14.37 17.86
CA VAL A 125 -5.86 14.59 16.86
C VAL A 125 -5.26 14.53 15.46
N LEU A 126 -4.22 15.33 15.20
CA LEU A 126 -3.59 15.42 13.88
C LEU A 126 -3.10 14.06 13.36
N PHE A 127 -2.38 13.30 14.18
CA PHE A 127 -1.90 11.96 13.79
C PHE A 127 -3.05 10.99 13.51
N ALA A 128 -4.13 11.05 14.30
CA ALA A 128 -5.31 10.24 14.02
C ALA A 128 -5.96 10.60 12.67
N GLN A 129 -6.07 11.89 12.31
CA GLN A 129 -6.62 12.27 11.00
C GLN A 129 -5.67 11.89 9.86
N VAL A 130 -4.35 11.99 10.04
CA VAL A 130 -3.38 11.53 9.03
C VAL A 130 -3.52 10.03 8.80
N ASN A 131 -3.69 9.23 9.86
CA ASN A 131 -3.87 7.79 9.72
C ASN A 131 -5.20 7.40 9.04
N CYS A 132 -6.29 8.11 9.32
CA CYS A 132 -7.59 7.82 8.72
C CYS A 132 -7.75 8.34 7.28
N ASN A 133 -6.99 9.37 6.89
CA ASN A 133 -7.19 10.10 5.63
C ASN A 133 -5.92 10.15 4.76
N GLY A 134 -4.88 9.44 5.19
CA GLY A 134 -3.64 9.21 4.47
C GLY A 134 -3.87 8.40 3.21
N PHE A 135 -3.34 8.88 2.10
CA PHE A 135 -3.29 8.15 0.85
C PHE A 135 -1.87 7.66 0.61
N THR A 136 -1.74 6.42 0.18
CA THR A 136 -0.51 5.94 -0.42
C THR A 136 -0.54 6.26 -1.91
N ILE A 137 0.50 6.95 -2.39
CA ILE A 137 0.77 7.17 -3.81
C ILE A 137 1.53 5.97 -4.33
N GLU A 138 1.01 5.37 -5.39
CA GLU A 138 1.56 4.18 -6.01
C GLU A 138 1.86 4.45 -7.49
N ASP A 139 2.85 3.72 -8.03
CA ASP A 139 3.15 3.73 -9.46
C ASP A 139 2.22 2.79 -10.26
N GLU A 140 2.48 2.66 -11.56
CA GLU A 140 1.67 1.82 -12.45
C GLU A 140 1.71 0.31 -12.10
N GLU A 141 2.67 -0.11 -11.29
CA GLU A 141 2.80 -1.48 -10.78
C GLU A 141 2.28 -1.64 -9.35
N LEU A 142 1.61 -0.62 -8.81
CA LEU A 142 1.20 -0.52 -7.40
C LEU A 142 2.38 -0.60 -6.41
N SER A 143 3.54 -0.09 -6.82
CA SER A 143 4.68 0.07 -5.91
C SER A 143 4.55 1.37 -5.13
N HIS A 144 4.78 1.30 -3.81
CA HIS A 144 4.75 2.46 -2.93
C HIS A 144 5.77 3.53 -3.35
N LEU A 145 5.29 4.73 -3.69
CA LEU A 145 6.12 5.90 -3.98
C LEU A 145 6.22 6.84 -2.78
N GLY A 146 5.14 6.98 -2.01
CA GLY A 146 5.11 7.76 -0.78
C GLY A 146 3.69 8.10 -0.33
N SER A 147 3.54 8.73 0.82
CA SER A 147 2.25 9.08 1.41
C SER A 147 1.83 10.52 1.13
N ALA A 148 0.52 10.76 1.08
CA ALA A 148 -0.02 12.07 0.84
C ALA A 148 -1.39 12.31 1.47
N ILE A 149 -1.80 13.57 1.55
CA ILE A 149 -3.20 13.92 1.86
C ILE A 149 -3.84 14.66 0.70
N PHE A 150 -5.06 14.23 0.36
CA PHE A 150 -5.94 14.85 -0.62
C PHE A 150 -7.30 15.11 0.04
N PRO A 151 -7.52 16.26 0.71
CA PRO A 151 -8.71 16.48 1.54
C PRO A 151 -10.04 16.24 0.82
N ASP A 152 -10.17 16.76 -0.40
CA ASP A 152 -11.38 16.59 -1.21
C ASP A 152 -11.60 15.13 -1.69
N VAL A 153 -10.51 14.35 -1.81
CA VAL A 153 -10.58 12.92 -2.16
C VAL A 153 -10.91 12.09 -0.91
N ALA A 154 -10.43 12.50 0.26
CA ALA A 154 -10.72 11.88 1.56
C ALA A 154 -12.21 11.96 1.96
N LEU A 155 -12.99 12.84 1.31
CA LEU A 155 -14.43 12.96 1.53
C LEU A 155 -15.21 11.74 0.99
N MET A 156 -14.68 11.03 -0.01
CA MET A 156 -15.38 9.91 -0.63
C MET A 156 -15.35 8.69 0.29
N ASN A 157 -16.53 8.19 0.66
CA ASN A 157 -16.66 7.02 1.52
C ASN A 157 -16.19 5.71 0.85
N HIS A 158 -16.06 4.68 1.68
CA HIS A 158 -15.70 3.34 1.23
C HIS A 158 -16.87 2.53 0.69
N SER A 159 -16.64 1.77 -0.38
CA SER A 159 -17.44 0.60 -0.75
C SER A 159 -16.56 -0.54 -1.25
N CYS A 160 -16.94 -1.80 -0.99
CA CYS A 160 -16.27 -2.96 -1.60
C CYS A 160 -16.66 -3.19 -3.07
N CYS A 161 -17.66 -2.45 -3.57
CA CYS A 161 -18.04 -2.35 -4.97
C CYS A 161 -18.02 -0.87 -5.42
N PRO A 162 -16.82 -0.24 -5.47
CA PRO A 162 -16.68 1.19 -5.68
C PRO A 162 -17.09 1.60 -7.10
N ASN A 163 -17.62 2.81 -7.24
CA ASN A 163 -17.97 3.40 -8.54
C ASN A 163 -16.88 4.34 -9.08
N VAL A 164 -15.83 4.62 -8.31
CA VAL A 164 -14.64 5.34 -8.77
C VAL A 164 -13.32 4.66 -8.37
N ILE A 165 -12.25 4.98 -9.11
CA ILE A 165 -10.86 4.67 -8.74
C ILE A 165 -10.05 5.97 -8.67
N VAL A 166 -9.15 6.04 -7.68
CA VAL A 166 -8.17 7.11 -7.52
C VAL A 166 -6.85 6.71 -8.18
N THR A 167 -6.29 7.59 -9.00
CA THR A 167 -4.99 7.42 -9.65
C THR A 167 -4.16 8.70 -9.50
N TYR A 168 -2.86 8.63 -9.78
CA TYR A 168 -1.94 9.75 -9.55
C TYR A 168 -1.19 10.16 -10.82
N LYS A 169 -1.20 11.46 -11.10
CA LYS A 169 -0.36 12.09 -12.13
C LYS A 169 0.69 12.96 -11.44
N GLY A 170 1.82 12.36 -11.11
CA GLY A 170 2.78 12.96 -10.18
C GLY A 170 2.11 13.12 -8.80
N THR A 171 2.04 14.36 -8.30
CA THR A 171 1.41 14.69 -7.01
C THR A 171 -0.07 15.08 -7.11
N LEU A 172 -0.68 14.91 -8.29
CA LEU A 172 -2.09 15.20 -8.55
C LEU A 172 -2.92 13.92 -8.48
N ALA A 173 -3.86 13.84 -7.54
CA ALA A 173 -4.88 12.80 -7.54
C ALA A 173 -5.95 13.07 -8.60
N GLU A 174 -6.32 12.03 -9.34
CA GLU A 174 -7.38 12.01 -10.35
C GLU A 174 -8.38 10.91 -9.99
N VAL A 175 -9.66 11.27 -9.92
CA VAL A 175 -10.76 10.36 -9.59
C VAL A 175 -11.54 10.08 -10.88
N ARG A 176 -11.72 8.81 -11.24
CA ARG A 176 -12.41 8.40 -12.47
C ARG A 176 -13.47 7.37 -12.18
N ALA A 177 -14.63 7.51 -12.84
CA ALA A 177 -15.71 6.54 -12.77
C ALA A 177 -15.28 5.19 -13.36
N VAL A 178 -15.63 4.11 -12.66
CA VAL A 178 -15.49 2.72 -13.11
C VAL A 178 -16.83 1.98 -13.18
N GLN A 179 -17.90 2.68 -12.81
CA GLN A 179 -19.29 2.31 -13.01
C GLN A 179 -20.05 3.56 -13.49
N GLU A 180 -21.24 3.37 -14.05
CA GLU A 180 -22.15 4.49 -14.28
C GLU A 180 -22.56 5.13 -12.94
N ILE A 181 -22.70 6.45 -12.91
CA ILE A 181 -23.07 7.20 -11.71
C ILE A 181 -24.22 8.16 -12.07
N HIS A 182 -25.37 7.97 -11.43
CA HIS A 182 -26.57 8.77 -11.66
C HIS A 182 -26.66 9.95 -10.67
N PRO A 183 -27.37 11.05 -11.02
CA PRO A 183 -27.58 12.16 -10.11
C PRO A 183 -28.22 11.72 -8.79
N GLY A 184 -27.62 12.11 -7.67
CA GLY A 184 -28.07 11.74 -6.32
C GLY A 184 -27.39 10.48 -5.74
N GLU A 185 -26.64 9.73 -6.54
CA GLU A 185 -25.83 8.62 -6.04
C GLU A 185 -24.57 9.11 -5.34
N GLU A 186 -24.19 8.41 -4.27
CA GLU A 186 -22.95 8.67 -3.55
C GLU A 186 -21.73 8.13 -4.31
N VAL A 187 -20.61 8.84 -4.22
CA VAL A 187 -19.35 8.47 -4.84
C VAL A 187 -18.50 7.67 -3.86
N PHE A 188 -18.21 6.42 -4.19
CA PHE A 188 -17.47 5.49 -3.35
C PHE A 188 -16.17 5.03 -3.99
N THR A 189 -15.09 5.06 -3.21
CA THR A 189 -13.80 4.46 -3.54
C THR A 189 -13.53 3.22 -2.66
N SER A 190 -12.52 2.42 -2.99
CA SER A 190 -12.04 1.38 -2.07
C SER A 190 -10.89 1.90 -1.21
N TYR A 191 -10.90 1.61 0.09
CA TYR A 191 -9.84 1.96 1.05
C TYR A 191 -8.85 0.82 1.28
N ILE A 192 -9.18 -0.36 0.77
CA ILE A 192 -8.51 -1.63 1.05
C ILE A 192 -8.40 -2.46 -0.22
N ASP A 193 -7.56 -3.48 -0.16
CA ASP A 193 -7.50 -4.52 -1.18
C ASP A 193 -8.81 -5.35 -1.17
N LEU A 194 -9.46 -5.43 -2.33
CA LEU A 194 -10.74 -6.11 -2.53
C LEU A 194 -10.62 -7.62 -2.79
N LEU A 195 -9.40 -8.17 -2.83
CA LEU A 195 -9.16 -9.61 -3.02
C LEU A 195 -9.78 -10.46 -1.91
N TYR A 196 -9.70 -10.01 -0.66
CA TYR A 196 -10.01 -10.85 0.52
C TYR A 196 -11.52 -11.04 0.76
N PRO A 197 -11.92 -12.07 1.53
CA PRO A 197 -13.32 -12.33 1.89
C PRO A 197 -13.90 -11.24 2.80
N THR A 198 -15.22 -11.23 2.97
CA THR A 198 -15.94 -10.16 3.68
C THR A 198 -15.50 -9.95 5.12
N GLU A 199 -15.18 -11.03 5.84
CA GLU A 199 -14.71 -10.94 7.23
C GLU A 199 -13.35 -10.21 7.29
N ASP A 200 -12.36 -10.66 6.53
CA ASP A 200 -11.02 -10.07 6.45
C ASP A 200 -11.06 -8.58 6.04
N ARG A 201 -11.91 -8.25 5.05
CA ARG A 201 -12.10 -6.86 4.61
C ARG A 201 -12.64 -6.01 5.77
N ASN A 202 -13.66 -6.48 6.48
CA ASN A 202 -14.26 -5.74 7.58
C ASN A 202 -13.37 -5.70 8.83
N ASP A 203 -12.55 -6.71 9.09
CA ASP A 203 -11.52 -6.66 10.13
C ASP A 203 -10.55 -5.52 9.86
N ARG A 204 -10.05 -5.41 8.62
CA ARG A 204 -9.18 -4.31 8.21
C ARG A 204 -9.85 -2.94 8.32
N LEU A 205 -11.12 -2.83 7.90
CA LEU A 205 -11.88 -1.58 7.97
C LEU A 205 -12.15 -1.15 9.41
N ARG A 206 -12.48 -2.10 10.31
CA ARG A 206 -12.67 -1.80 11.73
C ARG A 206 -11.37 -1.37 12.39
N ASP A 207 -10.26 -2.06 12.08
CA ASP A 207 -8.97 -1.76 12.68
C ASP A 207 -8.41 -0.40 12.22
N SER A 208 -8.45 -0.11 10.91
CA SER A 208 -7.82 1.10 10.36
C SER A 208 -8.76 2.31 10.26
N TYR A 209 -10.07 2.09 10.12
CA TYR A 209 -11.04 3.15 9.84
C TYR A 209 -12.27 3.14 10.79
N PHE A 210 -12.33 2.20 11.74
CA PHE A 210 -13.32 2.17 12.82
C PHE A 210 -14.80 2.06 12.38
N PHE A 211 -15.06 1.42 11.24
CA PHE A 211 -16.42 1.11 10.78
C PHE A 211 -16.52 -0.31 10.18
N THR A 212 -17.75 -0.81 10.07
CA THR A 212 -18.07 -2.05 9.33
C THR A 212 -18.82 -1.65 8.06
N CYS A 213 -18.40 -2.19 6.92
CA CYS A 213 -18.99 -1.91 5.62
C CYS A 213 -20.26 -2.74 5.39
N GLU A 214 -21.32 -2.09 4.93
CA GLU A 214 -22.64 -2.68 4.68
C GLU A 214 -23.02 -2.68 3.19
N CYS A 215 -22.04 -2.44 2.30
CA CYS A 215 -22.27 -2.47 0.85
C CYS A 215 -22.78 -3.84 0.35
N GLN A 216 -23.23 -3.90 -0.90
CA GLN A 216 -23.80 -5.10 -1.50
C GLN A 216 -22.90 -6.33 -1.38
N GLU A 217 -21.59 -6.21 -1.66
CA GLU A 217 -20.63 -7.32 -1.56
C GLU A 217 -20.47 -7.82 -0.11
N CYS A 218 -20.58 -6.94 0.89
CA CYS A 218 -20.50 -7.33 2.31
C CYS A 218 -21.81 -7.97 2.81
N THR A 219 -22.94 -7.51 2.30
CA THR A 219 -24.28 -8.01 2.68
C THR A 219 -24.55 -9.37 2.06
N THR A 220 -24.28 -9.52 0.76
CA THR A 220 -24.54 -10.76 0.00
C THR A 220 -23.47 -11.83 0.23
N LYS A 221 -22.21 -11.41 0.41
CA LYS A 221 -21.04 -12.30 0.48
C LYS A 221 -20.88 -13.20 -0.74
N ASP A 222 -21.40 -12.77 -1.89
CA ASP A 222 -21.51 -13.59 -3.12
C ASP A 222 -20.17 -14.18 -3.56
N LYS A 223 -19.07 -13.42 -3.41
CA LYS A 223 -17.73 -13.85 -3.81
C LYS A 223 -16.98 -14.64 -2.74
N ASP A 224 -17.44 -14.68 -1.49
CA ASP A 224 -16.66 -15.29 -0.39
C ASP A 224 -16.44 -16.79 -0.62
N LYS A 225 -17.43 -17.50 -1.18
CA LYS A 225 -17.30 -18.93 -1.51
C LYS A 225 -16.23 -19.19 -2.58
N ALA A 226 -16.14 -18.33 -3.59
CA ALA A 226 -15.12 -18.46 -4.63
C ALA A 226 -13.74 -17.99 -4.14
N LYS A 227 -13.71 -16.98 -3.27
CA LYS A 227 -12.47 -16.47 -2.67
C LYS A 227 -11.83 -17.51 -1.75
N VAL A 228 -12.64 -18.22 -0.97
CA VAL A 228 -12.19 -19.32 -0.10
C VAL A 228 -12.53 -20.66 -0.73
N GLU A 229 -12.12 -20.86 -1.98
CA GLU A 229 -12.39 -22.10 -2.71
C GLU A 229 -11.64 -23.28 -2.08
N ILE A 230 -12.36 -24.38 -1.86
CA ILE A 230 -11.89 -25.59 -1.19
C ILE A 230 -11.66 -26.68 -2.24
N ARG A 231 -10.54 -27.40 -2.10
CA ARG A 231 -10.18 -28.49 -3.01
C ARG A 231 -11.22 -29.61 -2.97
N LYS A 232 -11.57 -30.13 -4.16
CA LYS A 232 -12.50 -31.26 -4.30
C LYS A 232 -11.77 -32.58 -4.02
N LEU A 233 -11.80 -33.01 -2.77
CA LEU A 233 -11.23 -34.28 -2.32
C LEU A 233 -12.29 -35.40 -2.33
N ASN A 234 -11.85 -36.65 -2.34
CA ASN A 234 -12.74 -37.81 -2.20
C ASN A 234 -13.49 -37.80 -0.87
N ASP A 235 -12.81 -37.40 0.21
CA ASP A 235 -13.42 -37.10 1.50
C ASP A 235 -13.39 -35.57 1.71
N PRO A 236 -14.54 -34.88 1.70
CA PRO A 236 -14.58 -33.43 1.79
C PRO A 236 -14.06 -32.95 3.16
N PRO A 237 -13.22 -31.89 3.20
CA PRO A 237 -12.73 -31.34 4.46
C PRO A 237 -13.88 -30.92 5.39
N LYS A 238 -13.77 -31.27 6.67
CA LYS A 238 -14.73 -30.85 7.70
C LYS A 238 -14.68 -29.32 7.87
N ALA A 239 -15.81 -28.73 8.27
CA ALA A 239 -15.91 -27.29 8.49
C ALA A 239 -14.89 -26.73 9.51
N GLU A 240 -14.53 -27.52 10.52
CA GLU A 240 -13.50 -27.16 11.50
C GLU A 240 -12.11 -27.08 10.87
N THR A 241 -11.74 -28.07 10.06
CA THR A 241 -10.48 -28.07 9.29
C THR A 241 -10.36 -26.86 8.39
N ILE A 242 -11.46 -26.45 7.76
CA ILE A 242 -11.49 -25.24 6.91
C ILE A 242 -11.24 -23.99 7.77
N ARG A 243 -11.92 -23.84 8.92
CA ARG A 243 -11.72 -22.70 9.83
C ARG A 243 -10.29 -22.62 10.36
N ASP A 244 -9.71 -23.76 10.73
CA ASP A 244 -8.33 -23.83 11.21
C ASP A 244 -7.34 -23.45 10.11
N MET A 245 -7.60 -23.87 8.86
CA MET A 245 -6.75 -23.49 7.74
C MET A 245 -6.86 -22.00 7.40
N VAL A 246 -8.07 -21.40 7.49
CA VAL A 246 -8.24 -19.94 7.34
C VAL A 246 -7.48 -19.19 8.43
N ARG A 247 -7.57 -19.63 9.69
CA ARG A 247 -6.81 -19.04 10.80
C ARG A 247 -5.30 -19.15 10.56
N TYR A 248 -4.83 -20.32 10.13
CA TYR A 248 -3.43 -20.53 9.76
C TYR A 248 -3.00 -19.56 8.65
N ALA A 249 -3.79 -19.43 7.58
CA ALA A 249 -3.50 -18.53 6.47
C ALA A 249 -3.38 -17.06 6.91
N ARG A 250 -4.32 -16.56 7.71
CA ARG A 250 -4.26 -15.20 8.29
C ARG A 250 -2.98 -15.00 9.11
N ASN A 251 -2.62 -15.98 9.94
CA ASN A 251 -1.41 -15.91 10.77
C ASN A 251 -0.13 -15.88 9.92
N VAL A 252 -0.04 -16.70 8.86
CA VAL A 252 1.12 -16.72 7.97
C VAL A 252 1.26 -15.41 7.19
N ILE A 253 0.15 -14.79 6.78
CA ILE A 253 0.19 -13.47 6.12
C ILE A 253 0.85 -12.44 7.04
N GLU A 254 0.48 -12.41 8.32
CA GLU A 254 1.07 -11.50 9.30
C GLU A 254 2.52 -11.86 9.64
N GLU A 255 2.85 -13.15 9.74
CA GLU A 255 4.22 -13.64 9.94
C GLU A 255 5.13 -13.21 8.77
N PHE A 256 4.69 -13.42 7.53
CA PHE A 256 5.43 -13.01 6.34
C PHE A 256 5.63 -11.49 6.31
N ARG A 257 4.60 -10.71 6.66
CA ARG A 257 4.70 -9.24 6.75
C ARG A 257 5.79 -8.82 7.74
N ARG A 258 5.83 -9.44 8.94
CA ARG A 258 6.87 -9.18 9.95
C ARG A 258 8.25 -9.58 9.44
N ALA A 259 8.39 -10.78 8.88
CA ALA A 259 9.65 -11.29 8.35
C ALA A 259 10.23 -10.39 7.24
N LYS A 260 9.37 -9.91 6.33
CA LYS A 260 9.75 -8.95 5.28
C LYS A 260 10.24 -7.62 5.85
N HIS A 261 9.61 -7.13 6.92
CA HIS A 261 9.99 -5.87 7.57
C HIS A 261 11.36 -5.96 8.25
N TYR A 262 11.62 -7.02 9.04
CA TYR A 262 12.93 -7.27 9.65
C TYR A 262 14.07 -7.34 8.62
N LYS A 263 13.78 -7.89 7.44
CA LYS A 263 14.75 -7.96 6.35
C LYS A 263 15.07 -6.61 5.69
N TYR A 264 14.07 -5.73 5.59
CA TYR A 264 14.30 -4.37 5.09
C TYR A 264 15.19 -3.57 6.05
N ILE A 265 15.06 -3.83 7.36
CA ILE A 265 15.86 -3.19 8.42
C ILE A 265 17.30 -3.75 8.50
N LEU A 266 17.50 -5.06 8.27
CA LEU A 266 18.79 -5.74 8.51
C LEU A 266 19.77 -5.80 7.33
N CYS A 267 19.68 -4.91 6.34
CA CYS A 267 20.68 -4.72 5.27
C CYS A 267 21.16 -6.00 4.55
N ASN A 268 20.59 -6.32 3.38
CA ASN A 268 21.26 -7.01 2.25
C ASN A 268 22.25 -8.16 2.57
N LEU A 269 21.96 -9.01 3.56
CA LEU A 269 22.76 -10.21 3.83
C LEU A 269 22.45 -11.29 2.78
N PRO A 270 23.42 -11.71 1.96
CA PRO A 270 23.24 -12.80 1.00
C PRO A 270 22.92 -14.10 1.76
N GLY A 271 21.75 -14.71 1.48
CA GLY A 271 21.31 -15.96 2.10
C GLY A 271 19.90 -15.91 2.73
N LEU A 272 19.41 -14.72 3.10
CA LEU A 272 18.10 -14.58 3.77
C LEU A 272 16.91 -14.38 2.80
N THR A 273 17.13 -14.36 1.48
CA THR A 273 16.07 -14.44 0.45
C THR A 273 15.45 -15.82 0.33
N GLY A 274 16.23 -16.88 0.57
CA GLY A 274 15.71 -18.24 0.65
C GLY A 274 14.60 -18.38 1.68
N GLY A 275 14.79 -17.84 2.90
CA GLY A 275 13.81 -17.98 3.98
C GLY A 275 12.43 -17.37 3.70
N LEU A 276 12.34 -16.26 2.95
CA LEU A 276 11.03 -15.69 2.58
C LEU A 276 10.31 -16.54 1.52
N LEU A 277 11.06 -17.05 0.53
CA LEU A 277 10.49 -17.94 -0.47
C LEU A 277 10.05 -19.27 0.17
N GLU A 278 10.86 -19.79 1.11
CA GLU A 278 10.55 -20.99 1.89
C GLU A 278 9.27 -20.84 2.71
N ILE A 279 9.05 -19.68 3.38
CA ILE A 279 7.76 -19.40 4.06
C ILE A 279 6.60 -19.49 3.06
N CYS A 280 6.75 -18.92 1.85
CA CYS A 280 5.71 -18.97 0.83
C CYS A 280 5.47 -20.41 0.33
N GLU A 281 6.52 -21.18 0.09
CA GLU A 281 6.44 -22.55 -0.45
C GLU A 281 5.84 -23.52 0.57
N LEU A 282 6.35 -23.54 1.81
CA LEU A 282 5.85 -24.40 2.89
C LEU A 282 4.40 -24.08 3.26
N SER A 283 4.03 -22.78 3.28
CA SER A 283 2.65 -22.40 3.56
C SER A 283 1.70 -22.77 2.43
N GLN A 284 2.10 -22.61 1.16
CA GLN A 284 1.33 -23.08 0.01
C GLN A 284 1.16 -24.60 0.04
N GLU A 285 2.22 -25.36 0.32
CA GLU A 285 2.16 -26.82 0.44
C GLU A 285 1.13 -27.23 1.49
N LYS A 286 1.21 -26.66 2.69
CA LYS A 286 0.27 -26.95 3.78
C LYS A 286 -1.17 -26.52 3.46
N MET A 287 -1.36 -25.33 2.89
CA MET A 287 -2.69 -24.84 2.52
C MET A 287 -3.30 -25.67 1.38
N SER A 288 -2.49 -26.17 0.45
CA SER A 288 -2.94 -26.97 -0.69
C SER A 288 -3.66 -28.26 -0.28
N CYS A 289 -3.42 -28.77 0.93
CA CYS A 289 -4.16 -29.91 1.49
C CYS A 289 -5.67 -29.64 1.63
N VAL A 290 -6.10 -28.37 1.69
CA VAL A 290 -7.49 -27.95 1.89
C VAL A 290 -7.96 -26.98 0.80
N PHE A 291 -7.14 -26.01 0.42
CA PHE A 291 -7.50 -24.93 -0.49
C PHE A 291 -7.16 -25.27 -1.95
N GLU A 292 -8.00 -24.77 -2.85
CA GLU A 292 -7.72 -24.80 -4.29
C GLU A 292 -6.68 -23.71 -4.65
N ASP A 293 -5.97 -23.87 -5.77
CA ASP A 293 -4.97 -22.88 -6.21
C ASP A 293 -5.58 -21.48 -6.48
N THR A 294 -6.88 -21.42 -6.74
CA THR A 294 -7.66 -20.19 -6.95
C THR A 294 -8.04 -19.46 -5.66
N ASN A 295 -7.78 -20.08 -4.51
CA ASN A 295 -8.10 -19.53 -3.18
C ASN A 295 -7.23 -18.30 -2.88
N VAL A 296 -7.83 -17.25 -2.33
CA VAL A 296 -7.15 -15.95 -2.10
C VAL A 296 -5.94 -16.03 -1.17
N TYR A 297 -5.91 -16.98 -0.23
CA TYR A 297 -4.76 -17.19 0.63
C TYR A 297 -3.59 -17.86 -0.12
N MET A 298 -3.89 -18.78 -1.04
CA MET A 298 -2.90 -19.34 -1.97
C MET A 298 -2.35 -18.25 -2.88
N LEU A 299 -3.25 -17.44 -3.47
CA LEU A 299 -2.88 -16.32 -4.34
C LEU A 299 -2.04 -15.27 -3.62
N HIS A 300 -2.31 -14.99 -2.34
CA HIS A 300 -1.48 -14.11 -1.53
C HIS A 300 -0.04 -14.62 -1.46
N MET A 301 0.15 -15.90 -1.10
CA MET A 301 1.50 -16.46 -0.99
C MET A 301 2.20 -16.55 -2.35
N MET A 302 1.47 -16.87 -3.42
CA MET A 302 2.01 -16.80 -4.79
C MET A 302 2.46 -15.38 -5.15
N TYR A 303 1.68 -14.35 -4.79
CA TYR A 303 2.04 -12.95 -5.04
C TYR A 303 3.28 -12.52 -4.25
N GLN A 304 3.39 -12.93 -2.98
CA GLN A 304 4.59 -12.66 -2.18
C GLN A 304 5.81 -13.39 -2.75
N ALA A 305 5.68 -14.67 -3.13
CA ALA A 305 6.74 -15.44 -3.77
C ALA A 305 7.19 -14.80 -5.10
N MET A 306 6.25 -14.34 -5.94
CA MET A 306 6.55 -13.59 -7.15
C MET A 306 7.38 -12.35 -6.84
N GLY A 307 7.02 -11.58 -5.81
CA GLY A 307 7.79 -10.41 -5.36
C GLY A 307 9.21 -10.77 -4.90
N VAL A 308 9.39 -11.91 -4.24
CA VAL A 308 10.73 -12.41 -3.85
C VAL A 308 11.54 -12.83 -5.07
N CYS A 309 10.95 -13.53 -6.05
CA CYS A 309 11.60 -13.87 -7.32
C CYS A 309 12.05 -12.62 -8.09
N LEU A 310 11.17 -11.60 -8.21
CA LEU A 310 11.51 -10.31 -8.84
C LEU A 310 12.70 -9.63 -8.16
N TYR A 311 12.76 -9.66 -6.82
CA TYR A 311 13.87 -9.10 -6.06
C TYR A 311 15.19 -9.86 -6.32
N MET A 312 15.13 -11.19 -6.41
CA MET A 312 16.28 -12.05 -6.71
C MET A 312 16.68 -12.05 -8.18
N GLN A 313 15.94 -11.33 -9.04
CA GLN A 313 16.10 -11.37 -10.50
C GLN A 313 15.88 -12.78 -11.10
N ASP A 314 15.10 -13.63 -10.43
CA ASP A 314 14.58 -14.89 -10.97
C ASP A 314 13.33 -14.60 -11.80
N TRP A 315 13.55 -14.14 -13.03
CA TRP A 315 12.49 -13.67 -13.94
C TRP A 315 11.55 -14.82 -14.35
N GLU A 316 12.10 -16.01 -14.59
CA GLU A 316 11.33 -17.21 -14.93
C GLU A 316 10.46 -17.64 -13.75
N GLY A 317 10.97 -17.61 -12.52
CA GLY A 317 10.19 -17.88 -11.32
C GLY A 317 9.06 -16.89 -11.11
N ALA A 318 9.35 -15.59 -11.24
CA ALA A 318 8.33 -14.54 -11.16
C ALA A 318 7.24 -14.74 -12.22
N LEU A 319 7.62 -15.10 -13.46
CA LEU A 319 6.67 -15.36 -14.53
C LEU A 319 5.78 -16.57 -14.23
N ARG A 320 6.35 -17.67 -13.72
CA ARG A 320 5.59 -18.88 -13.33
C ARG A 320 4.51 -18.57 -12.30
N TYR A 321 4.84 -17.79 -11.27
CA TYR A 321 3.84 -17.37 -10.27
C TYR A 321 2.80 -16.43 -10.88
N GLY A 322 3.22 -15.40 -11.63
CA GLY A 322 2.30 -14.44 -12.26
C GLY A 322 1.26 -15.11 -13.16
N GLN A 323 1.65 -16.12 -13.92
CA GLN A 323 0.74 -16.88 -14.79
C GLN A 323 -0.36 -17.62 -14.02
N LYS A 324 -0.06 -18.12 -12.81
CA LYS A 324 -1.04 -18.75 -11.93
C LYS A 324 -1.99 -17.73 -11.28
N ILE A 325 -1.49 -16.53 -11.00
CA ILE A 325 -2.22 -15.49 -10.25
C ILE A 325 -3.27 -14.77 -11.12
N ILE A 326 -2.92 -14.46 -12.37
CA ILE A 326 -3.68 -13.46 -13.15
C ILE A 326 -5.13 -13.85 -13.46
N GLN A 327 -5.39 -15.14 -13.75
CA GLN A 327 -6.74 -15.58 -14.09
C GLN A 327 -7.67 -15.57 -12.87
N PRO A 328 -7.28 -16.10 -11.68
CA PRO A 328 -8.06 -15.93 -10.46
C PRO A 328 -8.23 -14.47 -10.03
N TYR A 329 -7.19 -13.64 -10.13
CA TYR A 329 -7.29 -12.20 -9.86
C TYR A 329 -8.41 -11.55 -10.69
N SER A 330 -8.45 -11.84 -12.00
CA SER A 330 -9.46 -11.28 -12.91
C SER A 330 -10.90 -11.70 -12.56
N LYS A 331 -11.09 -12.76 -11.76
CA LYS A 331 -12.42 -13.21 -11.29
C LYS A 331 -12.79 -12.60 -9.93
N HIS A 332 -11.82 -12.44 -9.03
CA HIS A 332 -12.07 -12.00 -7.65
C HIS A 332 -12.18 -10.48 -7.52
N TYR A 333 -11.44 -9.73 -8.34
CA TYR A 333 -11.49 -8.27 -8.35
C TYR A 333 -12.69 -7.73 -9.15
N PRO A 334 -13.06 -6.44 -8.94
CA PRO A 334 -14.01 -5.75 -9.81
C PRO A 334 -13.55 -5.68 -11.27
N LEU A 335 -14.50 -5.37 -12.16
CA LEU A 335 -14.27 -5.30 -13.62
C LEU A 335 -13.08 -4.41 -14.00
N TYR A 336 -13.00 -3.22 -13.39
CA TYR A 336 -11.83 -2.36 -13.47
C TYR A 336 -11.11 -2.41 -12.12
N SER A 337 -9.87 -2.87 -12.13
CA SER A 337 -9.05 -3.02 -10.93
C SER A 337 -7.60 -2.70 -11.24
N LEU A 338 -7.00 -1.80 -10.47
CA LEU A 338 -5.57 -1.50 -10.60
C LEU A 338 -4.71 -2.71 -10.25
N ASN A 339 -5.16 -3.59 -9.35
CA ASN A 339 -4.45 -4.81 -8.99
C ASN A 339 -4.36 -5.79 -10.17
N VAL A 340 -5.44 -5.88 -10.96
CA VAL A 340 -5.47 -6.70 -12.19
C VAL A 340 -4.59 -6.08 -13.27
N ALA A 341 -4.71 -4.77 -13.49
CA ALA A 341 -3.89 -4.06 -14.48
C ALA A 341 -2.38 -4.12 -14.14
N SER A 342 -2.00 -3.92 -12.87
CA SER A 342 -0.63 -4.05 -12.39
C SER A 342 -0.06 -5.45 -12.62
N MET A 343 -0.85 -6.50 -12.36
CA MET A 343 -0.42 -7.88 -12.62
C MET A 343 -0.23 -8.15 -14.12
N TRP A 344 -1.13 -7.67 -14.98
CA TRP A 344 -0.96 -7.74 -16.43
C TRP A 344 0.29 -6.99 -16.91
N LEU A 345 0.55 -5.81 -16.35
CA LEU A 345 1.74 -5.02 -16.66
C LEU A 345 3.03 -5.74 -16.26
N LYS A 346 3.09 -6.31 -15.04
CA LYS A 346 4.23 -7.12 -14.57
C LYS A 346 4.48 -8.32 -15.47
N LEU A 347 3.41 -9.06 -15.83
CA LEU A 347 3.50 -10.17 -16.78
C LEU A 347 3.98 -9.73 -18.15
N GLY A 348 3.44 -8.62 -18.66
CA GLY A 348 3.86 -8.04 -19.93
C GLY A 348 5.34 -7.69 -19.96
N ARG A 349 5.83 -7.01 -18.92
CA ARG A 349 7.25 -6.67 -18.76
C ARG A 349 8.14 -7.91 -18.64
N LEU A 350 7.74 -8.92 -17.86
CA LEU A 350 8.47 -10.19 -17.74
C LEU A 350 8.55 -10.93 -19.07
N TYR A 351 7.44 -11.06 -19.80
CA TYR A 351 7.43 -11.67 -21.13
C TYR A 351 8.34 -10.94 -22.12
N MET A 352 8.32 -9.61 -22.11
CA MET A 352 9.20 -8.80 -22.96
C MET A 352 10.68 -9.02 -22.62
N GLY A 353 11.03 -9.03 -21.33
CA GLY A 353 12.40 -9.28 -20.86
C GLY A 353 12.90 -10.71 -21.14
N LEU A 354 11.99 -11.68 -21.20
CA LEU A 354 12.28 -13.09 -21.55
C LEU A 354 12.09 -13.37 -23.05
N GLU A 355 12.12 -12.34 -23.89
CA GLU A 355 12.01 -12.40 -25.35
C GLU A 355 10.73 -13.06 -25.91
N ASN A 356 9.69 -13.22 -25.10
CA ASN A 356 8.38 -13.68 -25.54
C ASN A 356 7.48 -12.50 -25.94
N LYS A 357 7.88 -11.80 -27.00
CA LYS A 357 7.28 -10.51 -27.44
C LYS A 357 5.79 -10.61 -27.72
N ALA A 358 5.33 -11.70 -28.35
CA ALA A 358 3.92 -11.87 -28.68
C ALA A 358 3.04 -12.01 -27.43
N ALA A 359 3.50 -12.74 -26.40
CA ALA A 359 2.78 -12.83 -25.13
C ALA A 359 2.85 -11.50 -24.35
N GLY A 360 4.03 -10.86 -24.36
CA GLY A 360 4.24 -9.55 -23.75
C GLY A 360 3.30 -8.49 -24.29
N GLU A 361 3.21 -8.33 -25.61
CA GLU A 361 2.30 -7.37 -26.24
C GLU A 361 0.83 -7.64 -25.89
N ARG A 362 0.41 -8.91 -25.87
CA ARG A 362 -0.96 -9.27 -25.47
C ARG A 362 -1.25 -8.90 -24.02
N ALA A 363 -0.31 -9.14 -23.11
CA ALA A 363 -0.44 -8.81 -21.70
C ALA A 363 -0.42 -7.29 -21.46
N LEU A 364 0.43 -6.53 -22.16
CA LEU A 364 0.49 -5.07 -22.04
C LEU A 364 -0.75 -4.35 -22.61
N LYS A 365 -1.47 -4.97 -23.55
CA LYS A 365 -2.74 -4.45 -24.09
C LYS A 365 -3.95 -4.76 -23.19
N LYS A 366 -3.82 -5.74 -22.31
CA LYS A 366 -4.84 -6.09 -21.31
C LYS A 366 -4.72 -5.15 -20.13
#